data_AF-A0A358DI09-F1
#
_entry.id   AF-A0A358DI09-F1
#
_cell.length_a   1.000
_cell.length_b   1.000
_cell.length_c   1.000
_cell.angle_alpha   90.00
_cell.angle_beta   90.00
_cell.angle_gamma   90.00
#
_symmetry.space_group_name_H-M   'P 1'
#
loop_
_entity.id
_entity.type
_entity.pdbx_description
1 polymer ?
#
loop_
_entity_poly.entity_id
_entity_poly.type
_entity_poly.pdbx_seq_one_letter_code
_entity_poly.pdbx_strand_id
1 'polypeptide(L)'
;MITFLIIGITSVISIAAFGNYTMMDKFIFRPTEAGRGQWYRFFTYGVLHADYTHLIFNMFTLYFFGGDIERAFKATFGGQTGVFYYLLLYVT
;
A
#
# COMPACT_ATOMS: atom_id res chain seq x y z
N MET A 1 10.61 3.29 10.72
CA MET A 1 11.29 3.79 9.49
C MET A 1 10.64 3.21 8.24
N ILE A 2 10.08 2.00 8.34
CA ILE A 2 9.42 1.31 7.24
C ILE A 2 8.15 2.06 6.83
N THR A 3 7.42 2.65 7.79
CA THR A 3 6.26 3.50 7.52
C THR A 3 6.54 4.61 6.50
N PHE A 4 7.68 5.29 6.60
CA PHE A 4 8.04 6.36 5.66
C PHE A 4 8.34 5.82 4.25
N LEU A 5 8.96 4.65 4.15
CA LEU A 5 9.19 3.98 2.87
C LEU A 5 7.88 3.60 2.21
N ILE A 6 6.93 3.04 2.98
CA ILE A 6 5.59 2.71 2.50
C ILE A 6 4.90 3.98 1.98
N ILE A 7 4.89 5.05 2.78
CA ILE A 7 4.28 6.33 2.38
C ILE A 7 4.88 6.84 1.07
N GLY A 8 6.20 6.84 0.96
CA GLY A 8 6.90 7.31 -0.24
C GLY A 8 6.56 6.49 -1.48
N ILE A 9 6.67 5.16 -1.39
CA ILE A 9 6.41 4.25 -2.52
C ILE A 9 4.95 4.35 -2.97
N THR A 10 4.00 4.30 -2.03
CA THR A 10 2.57 4.38 -2.34
C THR A 10 2.19 5.72 -2.96
N SER A 11 2.77 6.82 -2.46
CA SER A 11 2.54 8.14 -3.02
C SER A 11 3.07 8.26 -4.44
N VAL A 12 4.31 7.82 -4.69
CA VAL A 12 4.93 7.88 -6.02
C VAL A 12 4.12 7.05 -7.03
N ILE A 13 3.74 5.82 -6.67
CA ILE A 13 2.96 4.94 -7.56
C ILE A 13 1.58 5.52 -7.85
N SER A 14 0.88 6.01 -6.82
CA SER A 14 -0.47 6.58 -7.00
C SER A 14 -0.45 7.86 -7.83
N ILE A 15 0.48 8.78 -7.56
CA ILE A 15 0.61 10.03 -8.32
C ILE A 15 0.97 9.75 -9.79
N ALA A 16 1.87 8.80 -10.05
CA ALA A 16 2.20 8.39 -11.41
C ALA A 16 0.98 7.79 -12.16
N ALA A 17 0.05 7.16 -11.44
CA ALA A 17 -1.15 6.57 -12.02
C ALA A 17 -2.28 7.57 -12.27
N PHE A 18 -2.42 8.65 -11.47
CA PHE A 18 -3.54 9.61 -11.60
C PHE A 18 -3.63 10.27 -12.98
N GLY A 19 -2.50 10.49 -13.65
CA GLY A 19 -2.44 11.04 -15.01
C GLY A 19 -2.34 9.99 -16.12
N ASN A 20 -2.24 8.71 -15.77
CA ASN A 20 -1.98 7.62 -16.72
C ASN A 20 -3.06 6.54 -16.62
N TYR A 21 -4.10 6.68 -17.45
CA TYR A 21 -5.21 5.73 -17.51
C TYR A 21 -4.77 4.30 -17.78
N THR A 22 -3.72 4.08 -18.58
CA THR A 22 -3.20 2.73 -18.84
C THR A 22 -2.54 2.13 -17.60
N MET A 23 -1.82 2.92 -16.81
CA MET A 23 -1.21 2.47 -15.56
C MET A 23 -2.28 2.22 -14.50
N MET A 24 -3.23 3.15 -14.36
CA MET A 24 -4.39 3.01 -13.46
C MET A 24 -5.17 1.73 -13.78
N ASP A 25 -5.47 1.50 -15.06
CA ASP A 25 -6.20 0.30 -15.49
C ASP A 25 -5.43 -0.99 -15.22
N LYS A 26 -4.10 -1.00 -15.36
CA LYS A 26 -3.30 -2.20 -15.07
C LYS A 26 -3.27 -2.51 -13.58
N PHE A 27 -3.25 -1.49 -12.72
CA PHE A 27 -3.00 -1.67 -11.30
C PHE A 27 -4.28 -1.83 -10.49
N ILE A 28 -5.42 -1.33 -10.99
CA ILE A 28 -6.72 -1.48 -10.33
C ILE A 28 -7.15 -2.96 -10.33
N PHE A 29 -7.83 -3.36 -9.27
CA PHE A 29 -8.35 -4.72 -9.17
C PHE A 29 -9.48 -4.95 -10.17
N ARG A 30 -9.32 -5.96 -11.03
CA ARG A 30 -10.32 -6.43 -12.00
C ARG A 30 -10.45 -7.96 -11.89
N PRO A 31 -11.54 -8.48 -11.28
CA PRO A 31 -11.69 -9.92 -11.03
C PRO A 31 -11.55 -10.79 -12.28
N THR A 32 -12.14 -10.37 -13.40
CA THR A 32 -12.07 -11.10 -14.67
C THR A 32 -10.64 -11.24 -15.19
N GLU A 33 -9.85 -10.16 -15.13
CA GLU A 33 -8.47 -10.15 -15.59
C GLU A 33 -7.53 -10.88 -14.62
N ALA A 34 -7.80 -10.76 -13.32
CA ALA A 34 -7.09 -11.52 -12.30
C ALA A 34 -7.29 -13.03 -12.47
N GLY A 35 -8.53 -13.47 -12.73
CA GLY A 35 -8.85 -14.87 -13.06
C GLY A 35 -8.26 -15.37 -14.38
N ARG A 36 -7.83 -14.46 -15.26
CA ARG A 36 -7.13 -14.75 -16.52
C ARG A 36 -5.60 -14.71 -16.40
N GLY A 37 -5.06 -14.63 -15.18
CA GLY A 37 -3.63 -14.69 -14.93
C GLY A 37 -2.98 -13.38 -14.47
N GLN A 38 -3.73 -12.28 -14.39
CA GLN A 38 -3.22 -10.99 -13.90
C GLN A 38 -3.30 -10.89 -12.36
N TRP A 39 -2.78 -11.89 -11.66
CA TRP A 39 -2.86 -12.02 -10.20
C TRP A 39 -2.20 -10.88 -9.43
N TYR A 40 -1.21 -10.20 -10.04
CA TYR A 40 -0.56 -9.03 -9.46
C TYR A 40 -1.56 -7.93 -9.08
N ARG A 41 -2.73 -7.89 -9.74
CA ARG A 41 -3.84 -6.98 -9.43
C ARG A 41 -4.38 -7.11 -8.02
N PHE A 42 -4.18 -8.24 -7.34
CA PHE A 42 -4.53 -8.46 -5.93
C PHE A 42 -3.58 -7.75 -4.96
N PHE A 43 -2.42 -7.29 -5.40
CA PHE A 43 -1.47 -6.58 -4.54
C PHE A 43 -1.35 -5.12 -4.95
N THR A 44 -1.38 -4.83 -6.26
CA THR A 44 -1.24 -3.46 -6.75
C THR A 44 -2.38 -2.55 -6.35
N TYR A 45 -3.59 -3.08 -6.13
CA TYR A 45 -4.75 -2.28 -5.76
C TYR A 45 -4.63 -1.67 -4.35
N GLY A 46 -3.93 -2.32 -3.41
CA GLY A 46 -3.72 -1.78 -2.06
C GLY A 46 -2.78 -0.57 -2.03
N VAL A 47 -1.94 -0.44 -3.06
CA VAL A 47 -1.02 0.70 -3.23
C VAL A 47 -1.67 1.81 -4.05
N LEU A 48 -2.61 1.48 -4.92
CA LEU A 48 -3.24 2.40 -5.84
C LEU A 48 -4.42 3.15 -5.19
N HIS A 49 -4.39 4.47 -5.25
CA HIS A 49 -5.51 5.32 -4.81
C HIS A 49 -6.29 5.87 -6.00
N ALA A 50 -7.51 6.37 -5.76
CA ALA A 50 -8.38 6.91 -6.81
C ALA A 50 -8.10 8.38 -7.14
N ASP A 51 -7.70 9.18 -6.15
CA ASP A 51 -7.39 10.60 -6.29
C ASP A 51 -6.47 11.11 -5.18
N TYR A 52 -6.04 12.38 -5.33
CA TYR A 52 -5.14 13.05 -4.40
C TYR A 52 -5.69 13.16 -2.98
N THR A 53 -7.00 13.39 -2.81
CA THR A 53 -7.60 13.56 -1.48
C THR A 53 -7.58 12.24 -0.71
N HIS A 54 -7.98 11.13 -1.35
CA HIS A 54 -7.89 9.80 -0.76
C HIS A 54 -6.45 9.43 -0.41
N LEU A 55 -5.50 9.70 -1.31
CA LEU A 55 -4.08 9.43 -1.07
C LEU A 55 -3.55 10.23 0.13
N ILE A 56 -3.78 11.54 0.16
CA ILE A 56 -3.28 12.41 1.23
C ILE A 56 -3.86 11.98 2.57
N PHE A 57 -5.17 11.73 2.65
CA PHE A 57 -5.80 11.34 3.92
C PHE A 57 -5.23 10.02 4.46
N ASN A 58 -5.03 9.01 3.59
CA ASN A 58 -4.43 7.74 3.99
C ASN A 58 -2.97 7.88 4.39
N MET A 59 -2.17 8.63 3.63
CA MET A 59 -0.76 8.83 3.96
C MET A 59 -0.57 9.65 5.23
N PHE A 60 -1.44 10.64 5.46
CA PHE A 60 -1.48 11.42 6.70
C PHE A 60 -1.84 10.52 7.89
N THR A 61 -2.88 9.70 7.77
CA THR A 61 -3.27 8.72 8.79
C THR A 61 -2.11 7.75 9.10
N LEU A 62 -1.49 7.20 8.06
CA LEU A 62 -0.36 6.29 8.20
C LEU A 62 0.87 6.98 8.81
N TYR A 63 1.08 8.28 8.55
CA TYR A 63 2.16 9.05 9.17
C TYR A 63 1.99 9.15 10.69
N PHE A 64 0.76 9.39 11.19
CA PHE A 64 0.52 9.45 12.64
C PHE A 64 0.57 8.08 13.31
N PHE A 65 -0.13 7.09 12.75
CA PHE A 65 -0.32 5.82 13.44
C PHE A 65 0.69 4.74 13.05
N GLY A 66 1.24 4.79 11.83
CA GLY A 66 2.06 3.72 11.29
C GLY A 66 3.35 3.48 12.08
N GLY A 67 3.96 4.53 12.64
CA GLY A 67 5.14 4.39 13.48
C GLY A 67 4.87 3.72 14.83
N ASP A 68 3.69 3.94 15.41
CA ASP A 68 3.26 3.27 16.64
C ASP A 68 2.92 1.80 16.38
N ILE A 69 2.24 1.53 15.27
CA ILE A 69 1.92 0.16 14.84
C ILE A 69 3.20 -0.62 14.52
N GLU A 70 4.15 -0.04 13.76
CA GLU A 70 5.45 -0.66 13.45
C GLU A 70 6.19 -1.06 14.74
N ARG A 71 6.17 -0.19 15.76
CA ARG A 71 6.80 -0.45 17.06
C ARG A 71 6.08 -1.52 17.85
N ALA A 72 4.75 -1.47 17.91
CA ALA A 72 3.94 -2.47 18.60
C ALA A 72 4.16 -3.87 18.01
N PHE A 73 4.14 -4.00 16.69
CA PHE A 73 4.36 -5.28 16.01
C PHE A 73 5.75 -5.86 16.28
N LYS A 74 6.80 -5.03 16.21
CA LYS A 74 8.17 -5.47 16.55
C LYS A 74 8.31 -5.89 18.01
N ALA A 75 7.62 -5.21 18.93
CA ALA A 75 7.65 -5.55 20.34
C ALA A 75 6.91 -6.87 20.64
N THR A 76 5.76 -7.11 20.00
CA THR A 76 4.92 -8.28 20.26
C THR A 76 5.44 -9.54 19.57
N PHE A 77 5.83 -9.44 18.30
CA PHE A 77 6.18 -10.60 17.47
C PHE A 77 7.70 -10.77 17.28
N GLY A 78 8.50 -9.85 17.82
CA GLY A 78 9.95 -9.79 17.63
C GLY A 78 10.34 -8.95 16.42
N GLY A 79 11.64 -8.61 16.32
CA GLY A 79 12.13 -7.62 15.37
C GLY A 79 11.84 -7.93 13.90
N GLN A 80 12.24 -9.11 13.40
CA GLN A 80 12.06 -9.48 11.99
C GLN A 80 10.64 -9.93 11.68
N THR A 81 10.05 -10.79 12.51
CA THR A 81 8.69 -11.30 12.33
C THR A 81 7.64 -10.20 12.46
N GLY A 82 7.84 -9.26 13.39
CA GLY A 82 6.97 -8.09 13.53
C GLY A 82 7.00 -7.17 12.32
N VAL A 83 8.16 -7.00 11.68
CA VAL A 83 8.26 -6.27 10.40
C VAL A 83 7.47 -6.97 9.31
N PHE A 84 7.61 -8.29 9.19
CA PHE A 84 6.87 -9.08 8.22
C PHE A 84 5.36 -8.93 8.40
N TYR A 85 4.85 -9.06 9.62
CA TYR A 85 3.42 -8.90 9.89
C TYR A 85 2.92 -7.47 9.69
N TYR A 86 3.73 -6.46 9.98
CA TYR A 86 3.39 -5.07 9.69
C TYR A 86 3.26 -4.83 8.18
N LEU A 87 4.17 -5.38 7.37
CA LEU A 87 4.09 -5.29 5.91
C LEU A 87 2.88 -6.04 5.37
N LEU A 88 2.58 -7.22 5.93
CA LEU A 88 1.39 -7.99 5.54
C LEU A 88 0.12 -7.18 5.80
N LEU A 89 -0.03 -6.62 7.00
CA LEU A 89 -1.17 -5.77 7.39
C LEU A 89 -1.35 -4.56 6.46
N TYR A 90 -0.26 -4.01 5.92
CA TYR A 90 -0.38 -2.89 4.98
C TYR A 90 -0.91 -3.30 3.60
N VAL A 91 -0.57 -4.52 3.16
CA VAL A 91 -0.88 -4.99 1.80
C VAL A 91 -2.23 -5.72 1.72
N THR A 92 -2.74 -6.25 2.83
CA THR A 92 -4.01 -6.99 2.92
C THR A 92 -5.12 -6.14 3.53
#